data_AF-A0A4Z0H5T8-F1
#
_entry.id   AF-A0A4Z0H5T8-F1
#
_cell.length_a   1.000
_cell.length_b   1.000
_cell.length_c   1.000
_cell.angle_alpha   90.00
_cell.angle_beta   90.00
_cell.angle_gamma   90.00
#
_symmetry.space_group_name_H-M   'P 1'
#
loop_
_entity.id
_entity.type
_entity.pdbx_description
1 polymer ?
#
loop_
_entity_poly.entity_id
_entity_poly.type
_entity_poly.pdbx_seq_one_letter_code
_entity_poly.pdbx_strand_id
1 'polypeptide(L)' 'TPTGHPGVDAGLERLADADHLAVSGHLEVYEDVHRGLRDTLTALDRHPGPPAPTPPHDIRS' A
#
# COMPACT_ATOMS: atom_id res chain seq x y z
N THR A 1 13.34 -10.22 -0.37
CA THR A 1 13.50 -9.21 0.72
C THR A 1 12.14 -8.60 0.96
N PRO A 2 11.59 -8.58 2.19
CA PRO A 2 10.30 -7.95 2.47
C PRO A 2 10.38 -6.44 2.25
N THR A 3 9.29 -5.84 1.78
CA THR A 3 9.20 -4.41 1.49
C THR A 3 9.01 -3.57 2.75
N GLY A 4 8.61 -4.21 3.86
CA GLY A 4 8.33 -3.54 5.13
C GLY A 4 6.93 -2.94 5.20
N HIS A 5 6.09 -3.19 4.19
CA HIS A 5 4.71 -2.74 4.15
C HIS A 5 3.77 -3.97 4.14
N PRO A 6 3.04 -4.24 5.24
CA PRO A 6 2.29 -5.50 5.39
C PRO A 6 1.33 -5.82 4.24
N GLY A 7 0.63 -4.81 3.70
CA GLY A 7 -0.28 -4.99 2.57
C GLY A 7 0.43 -5.35 1.26
N VAL A 8 1.62 -4.80 1.02
CA VAL A 8 2.44 -5.13 -0.14
C VAL A 8 3.05 -6.52 0.03
N ASP A 9 3.57 -6.83 1.21
CA ASP A 9 4.19 -8.12 1.51
C ASP A 9 3.17 -9.27 1.38
N ALA A 10 1.94 -9.09 1.86
CA ALA A 10 0.86 -10.07 1.68
C ALA A 10 0.46 -10.27 0.21
N GLY A 11 0.47 -9.20 -0.60
CA GLY A 11 0.22 -9.29 -2.03
C GLY A 11 1.32 -10.08 -2.77
N LEU A 12 2.58 -9.90 -2.38
CA LEU A 12 3.71 -10.62 -2.94
C LEU A 12 3.70 -12.11 -2.57
N GLU A 13 3.33 -12.44 -1.33
CA GLU A 13 3.16 -13.83 -0.89
C GLU A 13 2.07 -14.53 -1.71
N ARG A 14 0.91 -13.89 -1.88
CA ARG A 14 -0.18 -14.42 -2.71
C ARG A 14 0.21 -14.55 -4.19
N LEU A 15 1.04 -13.65 -4.70
CA LEU A 15 1.56 -13.77 -6.07
C LEU A 15 2.48 -14.99 -6.21
N ALA A 16 3.29 -15.30 -5.19
CA ALA A 16 4.11 -16.51 -5.18
C ALA A 16 3.25 -17.80 -5.18
N ASP A 17 2.08 -17.79 -4.54
CA ASP A 17 1.13 -18.92 -4.63
C ASP A 17 0.64 -19.15 -6.07
N ALA A 18 0.50 -18.09 -6.88
CA ALA A 18 0.06 -18.19 -8.27
C ALA A 18 1.04 -18.99 -9.14
N ASP A 19 2.34 -18.91 -8.88
CA ASP A 19 3.37 -19.68 -9.61
C ASP A 19 3.13 -21.21 -9.51
N HIS A 20 2.39 -21.64 -8.49
CA HIS A 20 2.04 -23.04 -8.27
C HIS A 20 0.66 -23.42 -8.82
N LEU A 21 -0.16 -22.46 -9.26
CA LEU A 21 -1.48 -22.71 -9.80
C LEU A 21 -1.44 -23.03 -11.29
N ALA A 22 -2.48 -23.73 -11.76
CA ALA A 22 -2.76 -23.81 -13.18
C ALA A 22 -3.10 -22.40 -13.72
N VAL A 23 -2.78 -22.14 -14.99
CA VAL A 23 -2.99 -20.83 -15.65
C VAL A 23 -4.43 -20.32 -15.53
N SER A 24 -5.42 -21.23 -15.50
CA SER A 24 -6.82 -20.87 -15.29
C SER A 24 -7.10 -20.18 -13.94
N GLY A 25 -6.28 -20.43 -12.92
CA GLY A 25 -6.37 -19.81 -11.60
C GLY A 25 -5.52 -18.54 -11.44
N HIS A 26 -4.66 -18.22 -12.40
CA HIS A 26 -3.77 -17.05 -12.29
C HIS A 26 -4.54 -15.73 -12.33
N LEU A 27 -5.61 -15.67 -13.14
CA LEU A 27 -6.39 -14.45 -13.32
C LEU A 27 -6.99 -13.94 -12.01
N GLU A 28 -7.65 -14.81 -11.24
CA GLU A 28 -8.24 -14.45 -9.94
C GLU A 28 -7.19 -13.94 -8.95
N VAL A 29 -6.00 -14.57 -8.94
CA VAL A 29 -4.91 -14.15 -8.08
C VAL A 29 -4.37 -12.77 -8.48
N TYR A 30 -4.15 -12.54 -9.78
CA TYR A 30 -3.71 -11.24 -10.26
C TYR A 30 -4.70 -10.13 -9.93
N GLU A 31 -6.00 -10.40 -10.07
CA GLU A 31 -7.04 -9.41 -9.74
C GLU A 31 -7.07 -9.08 -8.24
N ASP A 32 -6.97 -10.09 -7.38
CA ASP A 32 -6.92 -9.91 -5.92
C ASP A 32 -5.69 -9.10 -5.49
N VAL A 33 -4.51 -9.46 -6.01
CA VAL A 33 -3.26 -8.76 -5.74
C VAL A 33 -3.31 -7.30 -6.23
N HIS A 34 -3.79 -7.06 -7.45
CA HIS A 34 -3.92 -5.69 -7.96
C HIS A 34 -4.89 -4.84 -7.12
N ARG A 35 -6.02 -5.42 -6.67
CA ARG A 35 -6.97 -4.72 -5.80
C ARG A 35 -6.33 -4.38 -4.45
N GLY A 36 -5.68 -5.36 -3.80
CA GLY A 36 -5.02 -5.16 -2.51
C GLY A 36 -3.89 -4.13 -2.55
N LEU A 37 -3.09 -4.14 -3.62
CA LEU A 37 -2.03 -3.14 -3.81
C LEU A 37 -2.63 -1.74 -4.03
N ARG A 38 -3.70 -1.62 -4.83
CA ARG A 38 -4.38 -0.33 -5.03
C ARG A 38 -4.96 0.22 -3.73
N ASP A 39 -5.59 -0.62 -2.92
CA ASP A 39 -6.15 -0.22 -1.63
C ASP A 39 -5.06 0.24 -0.66
N THR A 40 -3.93 -0.47 -0.64
CA THR A 40 -2.75 -0.14 0.15
C THR A 40 -2.18 1.23 -0.24
N LEU A 41 -1.97 1.46 -1.55
CA LEU A 41 -1.49 2.75 -2.05
C LEU A 41 -2.48 3.89 -1.76
N THR A 42 -3.78 3.62 -1.88
CA THR A 42 -4.82 4.60 -1.56
C THR A 42 -4.81 4.95 -0.06
N ALA A 43 -4.57 3.97 0.82
CA ALA A 43 -4.45 4.22 2.25
C ALA A 43 -3.23 5.08 2.60
N LEU A 44 -2.10 4.85 1.92
CA LEU A 44 -0.89 5.65 2.06
C LEU A 44 -1.11 7.11 1.61
N ASP A 45 -1.77 7.31 0.47
CA ASP A 45 -2.09 8.64 -0.06
C ASP A 45 -3.01 9.44 0.89
N ARG A 46 -3.90 8.75 1.61
CA ARG A 46 -4.78 9.35 2.63
C ARG A 46 -4.10 9.69 3.94
N HIS A 47 -2.82 9.40 4.14
CA HIS A 47 -2.11 9.81 5.35
C HIS A 47 -1.60 11.25 5.16
N PRO A 48 -2.31 12.30 5.61
CA PRO A 48 -1.80 13.66 5.51
C PRO A 48 -0.49 13.74 6.27
N GLY A 49 0.53 14.32 5.62
CA GLY A 49 1.81 14.59 6.27
C GLY A 49 1.61 15.40 7.56
N PRO A 50 2.59 15.37 8.48
CA PRO A 50 2.49 16.07 9.75
C PRO A 50 2.10 17.54 9.53
N PRO A 51 1.22 18.11 10.38
CA PRO A 51 0.76 19.48 10.22
C PRO A 51 1.96 20.43 10.17
N ALA A 52 1.93 21.38 9.23
CA ALA A 52 2.98 22.37 9.10
C ALA A 52 3.16 23.13 10.43
N PRO A 53 4.40 23.44 10.86
CA PRO A 53 4.62 24.20 12.09
C PRO A 53 3.91 25.54 11.99
N THR A 54 3.13 25.89 13.02
CA THR A 54 2.44 27.17 13.11
C THR A 54 3.49 28.30 13.10
N PRO A 55 3.38 29.31 12.21
CA PRO A 55 4.28 30.44 12.24
C PRO A 55 4.18 31.16 13.59
N PRO A 56 5.30 31.58 14.20
CA PRO A 56 5.27 32.35 15.43
C PRO A 56 4.50 33.64 15.17
N HIS A 57 3.40 33.83 15.90
CA HIS A 57 2.69 35.11 15.90
C HIS A 57 3.67 36.16 16.41
N ASP A 58 3.96 37.16 15.59
CA ASP A 58 4.82 38.29 15.95
C ASP A 58 4.07 39.10 17.02
N ILE A 59 4.42 38.84 18.29
CA ILE A 59 3.93 39.58 19.46
C ILE A 59 4.66 40.93 19.42
N ARG A 60 4.23 41.80 18.51
CA ARG A 60 4.69 43.18 18.45
C ARG A 60 3.56 44.07 18.91
N SER A 61 3.45 44.13 20.24
CA SER A 61 2.85 45.25 20.98
C SER A 61 3.86 46.37 21.12
#